data_AF-A0A4R5DFX4-F1
#
_entry.id   AF-A0A4R5DFX4-F1
#
_cell.length_a   1.000
_cell.length_b   1.000
_cell.length_c   1.000
_cell.angle_alpha   90.00
_cell.angle_beta   90.00
_cell.angle_gamma   90.00
#
_symmetry.space_group_name_H-M   'P 1'
#
loop_
_entity.id
_entity.type
_entity.pdbx_description
1 polymer ?
#
loop_
_entity_poly.entity_id
_entity_poly.type
_entity_poly.pdbx_seq_one_letter_code
_entity_poly.pdbx_strand_id
1 'polypeptide(L)'
;MAPVKKNYSIFVHALHSRLQLVRNKLDVNKKMTPNDVITRNLRMFEKAGESVKIYHDHKCGKSEYYDAAELFLLSIDPDEAKIMAQPVWKG
;
A
#
# COMPACT_ATOMS: atom_id res chain seq x y z
N MET A 1 21.21 4.13 8.91
CA MET A 1 20.39 3.14 9.65
C MET A 1 19.73 2.23 8.62
N ALA A 2 20.04 0.93 8.61
CA ALA A 2 19.32 -0.02 7.77
C ALA A 2 17.84 -0.06 8.22
N PRO A 3 16.87 -0.13 7.32
CA PRO A 3 15.46 -0.19 7.70
C PRO A 3 15.22 -1.47 8.49
N VAL A 4 14.66 -1.35 9.71
CA VAL A 4 14.21 -2.48 10.51
C VAL A 4 13.18 -3.22 9.67
N LYS A 5 13.46 -4.47 9.28
CA LYS A 5 12.48 -5.33 8.60
C LYS A 5 11.32 -5.58 9.57
N LYS A 6 10.24 -4.79 9.46
CA LYS A 6 8.97 -5.09 10.10
C LYS A 6 8.37 -6.34 9.45
N ASN A 7 7.94 -7.28 10.28
CA ASN A 7 7.16 -8.42 9.84
C ASN A 7 5.69 -8.01 9.76
N TYR A 8 5.25 -7.62 8.58
CA TYR A 8 3.85 -7.27 8.32
C TYR A 8 2.98 -8.52 8.25
N SER A 9 1.72 -8.42 8.70
CA SER A 9 0.78 -9.53 8.61
C SER A 9 0.37 -9.79 7.17
N ILE A 10 -0.11 -11.00 6.89
CA ILE A 10 -0.66 -11.36 5.58
C ILE A 10 -1.80 -10.43 5.15
N PHE A 11 -2.59 -9.92 6.10
CA PHE A 11 -3.69 -8.99 5.83
C PHE A 11 -3.19 -7.60 5.44
N VAL A 12 -2.09 -7.14 6.03
CA VAL A 12 -1.42 -5.90 5.60
C VAL A 12 -0.93 -6.04 4.16
N HIS A 13 -0.34 -7.18 3.79
CA HIS A 13 0.08 -7.44 2.42
C HIS A 13 -1.10 -7.52 1.44
N ALA A 14 -2.20 -8.16 1.83
CA ALA A 14 -3.43 -8.18 1.04
C ALA A 14 -3.98 -6.77 0.82
N LEU A 15 -4.04 -5.96 1.88
CA LEU A 15 -4.50 -4.58 1.83
C LEU A 15 -3.59 -3.72 0.94
N HIS A 16 -2.27 -3.83 1.13
CA HIS A 16 -1.27 -3.15 0.30
C HIS A 16 -1.42 -3.53 -1.18
N SER A 17 -1.59 -4.80 -1.52
CA SER A 17 -1.81 -5.25 -2.91
C SER A 17 -3.07 -4.62 -3.51
N ARG A 18 -4.18 -4.54 -2.77
CA ARG A 18 -5.40 -3.87 -3.24
C ARG A 18 -5.19 -2.38 -3.49
N LEU A 19 -4.45 -1.70 -2.62
CA LEU A 19 -4.10 -0.28 -2.80
C LEU A 19 -3.20 -0.06 -4.02
N GLN A 20 -2.27 -0.97 -4.31
CA GLN A 20 -1.43 -0.91 -5.52
C GLN A 20 -2.25 -0.96 -6.82
N LEU A 21 -3.31 -1.78 -6.86
CA LEU A 21 -4.20 -1.86 -8.02
C LEU A 21 -4.92 -0.54 -8.32
N VAL A 22 -5.11 0.30 -7.31
CA VAL A 22 -5.77 1.60 -7.43
C VAL A 22 -4.80 2.78 -7.22
N ARG A 23 -3.48 2.55 -7.31
CA ARG A 23 -2.45 3.57 -7.01
C ARG A 23 -2.67 4.88 -7.75
N ASN A 24 -3.10 4.82 -9.02
CA ASN A 24 -3.35 5.99 -9.86
C ASN A 24 -4.56 6.83 -9.41
N LYS A 25 -5.36 6.32 -8.46
CA LYS A 25 -6.54 6.98 -7.88
C LYS A 25 -6.29 7.47 -6.46
N LEU A 26 -5.09 7.22 -5.91
CA LEU A 26 -4.72 7.66 -4.57
C LEU A 26 -4.00 9.01 -4.66
N ASP A 27 -4.44 9.99 -3.86
CA ASP A 27 -3.72 11.25 -3.66
C ASP A 27 -2.61 11.03 -2.65
N VAL A 28 -1.40 10.76 -3.15
CA VAL A 28 -0.22 10.48 -2.32
C VAL A 28 0.98 11.29 -2.76
N ASN A 29 1.68 11.86 -1.79
CA ASN A 29 2.94 12.56 -1.97
C ASN A 29 4.01 11.92 -1.08
N LYS A 30 5.26 11.89 -1.55
CA LYS A 30 6.43 11.36 -0.83
C LYS A 30 6.68 12.01 0.54
N LYS A 31 6.15 13.20 0.78
CA LYS A 31 6.26 13.92 2.07
C LYS A 31 5.12 13.62 3.05
N MET A 32 4.14 12.81 2.65
CA MET A 32 3.02 12.44 3.52
C MET A 32 3.43 11.40 4.55
N THR A 33 2.86 11.51 5.75
CA THR A 33 2.93 10.43 6.74
C THR A 33 1.91 9.34 6.40
N PRO A 34 2.03 8.11 6.94
CA PRO A 34 1.03 7.06 6.73
C PRO A 34 -0.39 7.51 7.12
N ASN A 35 -0.53 8.29 8.19
CA ASN A 35 -1.83 8.86 8.58
C ASN A 35 -2.38 9.83 7.55
N ASP A 36 -1.54 10.71 6.97
CA ASP A 36 -2.00 11.64 5.93
C ASP A 36 -2.52 10.89 4.70
N VAL A 37 -1.82 9.83 4.30
CA VAL A 37 -2.23 8.96 3.19
C VAL A 37 -3.58 8.33 3.47
N ILE A 38 -3.79 7.79 4.68
CA ILE A 38 -5.06 7.18 5.07
C ILE A 38 -6.17 8.22 5.10
N THR A 39 -5.97 9.37 5.73
CA THR A 39 -7.01 10.39 5.86
C THR A 39 -7.45 10.93 4.50
N ARG A 40 -6.50 11.21 3.60
CA ARG A 40 -6.80 11.70 2.25
C ARG A 40 -7.47 10.65 1.36
N ASN A 41 -7.15 9.38 1.59
CA ASN A 41 -7.61 8.27 0.76
C ASN A 41 -8.56 7.31 1.49
N LEU A 42 -9.23 7.79 2.55
CA LEU A 42 -9.95 6.94 3.51
C LEU A 42 -10.96 6.04 2.79
N ARG A 43 -11.72 6.59 1.85
CA ARG A 43 -12.69 5.84 1.05
C ARG A 43 -12.07 4.67 0.27
N MET A 44 -10.84 4.81 -0.21
CA MET A 44 -10.14 3.73 -0.92
C MET A 44 -9.58 2.69 0.05
N PHE A 45 -9.09 3.12 1.21
CA PHE A 45 -8.68 2.21 2.29
C PHE A 45 -9.85 1.38 2.80
N GLU A 46 -11.02 1.99 3.00
CA GLU A 46 -12.25 1.30 3.40
C GLU A 46 -12.66 0.24 2.37
N LYS A 47 -12.69 0.59 1.08
CA LYS A 47 -12.99 -0.38 0.02
C LYS A 47 -11.97 -1.50 -0.07
N ALA A 48 -10.69 -1.19 0.12
CA ALA A 48 -9.64 -2.19 0.15
C ALA A 48 -9.80 -3.13 1.37
N GLY A 49 -10.15 -2.58 2.54
CA GLY A 49 -10.46 -3.34 3.75
C GLY A 49 -11.73 -4.20 3.61
N GLU A 50 -12.76 -3.70 2.96
CA GLU A 50 -13.96 -4.48 2.59
C GLU A 50 -13.60 -5.65 1.68
N SER A 51 -12.73 -5.43 0.69
CA SER A 51 -12.23 -6.52 -0.16
C SER A 51 -11.48 -7.56 0.67
N VAL A 52 -10.60 -7.14 1.59
CA VAL A 52 -9.90 -8.09 2.48
C VAL A 52 -10.90 -8.88 3.32
N LYS A 53 -11.93 -8.22 3.86
CA LYS A 53 -12.99 -8.91 4.60
C LYS A 53 -13.72 -9.96 3.76
N ILE A 54 -14.08 -9.64 2.52
CA ILE A 54 -14.82 -10.56 1.65
C ILE A 54 -13.99 -11.80 1.29
N TYR A 55 -12.70 -11.63 0.99
CA TYR A 55 -11.87 -12.71 0.45
C TYR A 55 -10.99 -13.43 1.49
N HIS A 56 -10.82 -12.86 2.68
CA HIS A 56 -9.96 -13.40 3.73
C HIS A 56 -10.64 -13.49 5.10
N ASP A 57 -11.94 -13.18 5.18
CA ASP A 57 -12.74 -13.16 6.42
C ASP A 57 -12.12 -12.31 7.55
N HIS A 58 -11.34 -11.28 7.19
CA HIS A 58 -10.61 -10.45 8.14
C HIS A 58 -11.03 -8.98 8.04
N LYS A 59 -11.46 -8.40 9.16
CA LYS A 59 -11.78 -6.97 9.24
C LYS A 59 -10.53 -6.18 9.59
N CYS A 60 -9.95 -5.49 8.61
CA CYS A 60 -8.79 -4.63 8.83
C CYS A 60 -9.10 -3.50 9.82
N GLY A 61 -8.23 -3.33 10.82
CA GLY A 61 -8.27 -2.26 11.80
C GLY A 61 -7.33 -1.10 11.49
N LYS A 62 -7.23 -0.18 12.45
CA LYS A 62 -6.38 1.01 12.36
C LYS A 62 -4.91 0.66 12.17
N SER A 63 -4.43 -0.39 12.84
CA SER A 63 -3.04 -0.85 12.75
C SER A 63 -2.72 -1.36 11.35
N GLU A 64 -3.60 -2.18 10.75
CA GLU A 64 -3.38 -2.71 9.40
C GLU A 64 -3.44 -1.62 8.33
N TYR A 65 -4.30 -0.61 8.52
CA TYR A 65 -4.33 0.53 7.61
C TYR A 65 -3.04 1.34 7.70
N TYR A 66 -2.55 1.58 8.92
CA TYR A 66 -1.28 2.29 9.14
C TYR A 66 -0.10 1.55 8.51
N ASP A 67 0.03 0.26 8.78
CA ASP A 67 1.10 -0.58 8.26
C ASP A 67 1.03 -0.73 6.73
N ALA A 68 -0.17 -0.81 6.15
CA ALA A 68 -0.32 -0.86 4.69
C ALA A 68 0.01 0.49 4.04
N ALA A 69 -0.32 1.61 4.69
CA ALA A 69 0.07 2.93 4.22
C ALA A 69 1.59 3.16 4.32
N GLU A 70 2.23 2.64 5.37
CA GLU A 70 3.70 2.62 5.49
C GLU A 70 4.32 1.83 4.32
N LEU A 71 3.86 0.59 4.08
CA LEU A 71 4.30 -0.21 2.93
C LEU A 71 4.06 0.50 1.59
N PHE A 72 2.90 1.14 1.44
CA PHE A 72 2.56 1.87 0.23
C PHE A 72 3.53 3.03 0.01
N LEU A 73 3.83 3.83 1.03
CA LEU A 73 4.82 4.90 0.93
C LEU A 73 6.22 4.39 0.61
N LEU A 74 6.64 3.27 1.21
CA LEU A 74 7.92 2.61 0.88
C LEU A 74 7.96 2.10 -0.57
N SER A 75 6.82 1.79 -1.17
CA SER A 75 6.75 1.38 -2.58
C SER A 75 6.83 2.55 -3.57
N ILE A 76 6.58 3.78 -3.10
CA ILE A 76 6.63 5.01 -3.92
C ILE A 76 8.07 5.57 -4.00
N ASP A 77 9.04 4.86 -3.42
CA ASP A 77 10.46 5.23 -3.46
C ASP A 77 10.95 5.42 -4.92
N PRO A 78 11.75 6.48 -5.21
CA PRO A 78 12.06 7.05 -6.53
C PRO A 78 12.64 6.16 -7.65
N ASP A 79 12.88 4.87 -7.44
CA ASP A 79 13.37 3.97 -8.50
C ASP A 79 12.26 3.37 -9.37
N GLU A 80 11.05 3.94 -9.33
CA GLU A 80 10.00 3.65 -10.30
C GLU A 80 10.49 3.88 -11.75
N ALA A 81 11.39 4.84 -11.96
CA ALA A 81 12.09 5.03 -13.23
C ALA A 81 12.99 3.84 -13.61
N LYS A 82 13.67 3.20 -12.64
CA LYS A 82 14.44 1.96 -12.88
C LYS A 82 13.53 0.77 -13.13
N ILE A 83 12.37 0.67 -12.46
CA ILE A 83 11.39 -0.40 -12.67
C ILE A 83 10.75 -0.27 -14.07
N MET A 84 10.33 0.93 -14.47
CA MET A 84 9.82 1.20 -15.82
C MET A 84 10.89 1.10 -16.91
N ALA A 85 12.17 1.28 -16.57
CA ALA A 85 13.30 1.08 -17.47
C ALA A 85 13.77 -0.38 -17.58
N GLN A 86 13.18 -1.32 -16.82
CA GLN A 86 13.50 -2.74 -17.00
C GLN A 86 12.98 -3.21 -18.36
N PRO A 87 13.78 -3.96 -19.14
CA PRO A 87 13.34 -4.47 -20.42
C PRO A 87 12.13 -5.38 -20.22
N VAL A 88 11.02 -5.02 -20.85
CA VAL A 88 9.86 -5.90 -20.94
C VAL A 88 10.32 -7.13 -21.72
N TRP A 89 10.30 -8.30 -21.08
CA TRP A 89 10.55 -9.57 -21.74
C TRP A 89 9.53 -9.71 -22.87
N LYS A 90 9.96 -9.48 -24.11
CA LYS A 90 9.21 -9.85 -25.30
C LYS A 90 9.38 -11.37 -25.43
N GLY A 91 8.30 -12.09 -25.17
CA GLY A 91 8.21 -13.51 -25.51
C GLY A 91 8.33 -13.75 -27.00
#